data_AF-A0A4R4V158-F1
#
_entry.id   AF-A0A4R4V158-F1
#
_cell.length_a   1.000
_cell.length_b   1.000
_cell.length_c   1.000
_cell.angle_alpha   90.00
_cell.angle_beta   90.00
_cell.angle_gamma   90.00
#
_symmetry.space_group_name_H-M   'P 1'
#
loop_
_entity.id
_entity.type
_entity.pdbx_description
1 polymer ?
#
loop_
_entity_poly.entity_id
_entity_poly.type
_entity_poly.pdbx_seq_one_letter_code
_entity_poly.pdbx_strand_id
1 'polypeptide(L)'
;SRFVADPFAGGGERMYRTGDVARWSASGDLEFVGRNDDQVQVRGYRVELGEVEAALLRVPGVSQAVVSRDLVAYYVGDGVDAAGLRDHLAAELPGYMVPAAFVA
;
A
#
# COMPACT_ATOMS: atom_id res chain seq x y z
N SER A 1 -2.80 -8.62 -13.76
CA SER A 1 -3.03 -7.49 -14.69
C SER A 1 -4.11 -6.57 -14.12
N ARG A 2 -4.02 -5.24 -14.27
CA ARG A 2 -5.08 -4.28 -13.84
C ARG A 2 -6.16 -4.03 -14.90
N PHE A 3 -5.85 -4.22 -16.18
CA PHE A 3 -6.83 -4.22 -17.27
C PHE A 3 -7.18 -5.66 -17.62
N VAL A 4 -8.47 -6.00 -17.57
CA VAL A 4 -9.03 -7.33 -17.89
C VAL A 4 -10.01 -7.21 -19.06
N ALA A 5 -10.44 -8.31 -19.66
CA ALA A 5 -11.50 -8.27 -20.67
C ALA A 5 -12.81 -7.80 -20.02
N ASP A 6 -13.57 -6.94 -20.70
CA ASP A 6 -14.89 -6.52 -20.24
C ASP A 6 -15.96 -7.53 -20.71
N PRO A 7 -16.58 -8.31 -19.82
CA PRO A 7 -17.60 -9.30 -20.20
C PRO A 7 -18.96 -8.67 -20.54
N PHE A 8 -19.16 -7.38 -20.27
CA PHE A 8 -20.41 -6.67 -20.53
C PHE A 8 -20.35 -5.83 -21.81
N ALA A 9 -19.16 -5.63 -22.35
CA ALA A 9 -18.97 -4.93 -23.61
C ALA A 9 -19.20 -5.87 -24.81
N GLY A 10 -19.72 -5.31 -25.89
CA GLY A 10 -20.11 -6.06 -27.09
C GLY A 10 -18.93 -6.58 -27.93
N GLY A 11 -17.68 -6.18 -27.68
CA GLY A 11 -16.55 -6.69 -28.44
C GLY A 11 -15.16 -6.14 -28.09
N GLY A 12 -14.37 -6.91 -27.34
CA GLY A 12 -12.91 -6.74 -27.24
C GLY A 12 -12.43 -5.58 -26.36
N GLU A 13 -13.34 -4.87 -25.69
CA GLU A 13 -12.98 -3.82 -24.74
C GLU A 13 -12.37 -4.39 -23.44
N ARG A 14 -11.74 -3.49 -22.68
CA ARG A 14 -11.10 -3.82 -21.41
C ARG A 14 -11.78 -3.09 -20.27
N MET A 15 -11.90 -3.78 -19.14
CA MET A 15 -12.35 -3.23 -17.86
C MET A 15 -11.16 -2.99 -16.94
N TYR A 16 -11.18 -1.88 -16.20
CA TYR A 16 -10.16 -1.56 -15.20
C TYR A 16 -10.55 -2.08 -13.83
N ARG A 17 -9.70 -2.93 -13.24
CA ARG A 17 -9.86 -3.45 -11.88
C ARG A 17 -9.25 -2.45 -10.88
N THR A 18 -10.08 -1.61 -10.27
CA THR A 18 -9.66 -0.56 -9.32
C THR A 18 -9.08 -1.10 -8.01
N GLY A 19 -9.55 -2.28 -7.58
CA GLY A 19 -9.28 -2.87 -6.26
C GLY A 19 -10.20 -2.33 -5.15
N ASP A 20 -11.07 -1.37 -5.46
CA ASP A 20 -12.06 -0.84 -4.51
C ASP A 20 -13.24 -1.82 -4.38
N VAL A 21 -13.68 -2.03 -3.14
CA VAL A 21 -14.91 -2.73 -2.80
C VAL A 21 -15.99 -1.68 -2.58
N ALA A 22 -17.08 -1.81 -3.31
CA ALA A 22 -18.22 -0.90 -3.24
C ALA A 22 -19.53 -1.68 -3.29
N ARG A 23 -20.61 -1.03 -2.87
CA ARG A 23 -21.98 -1.57 -2.95
C ARG A 23 -22.94 -0.50 -3.46
N TRP A 24 -24.03 -0.92 -4.08
CA TRP A 24 -25.12 -0.02 -4.44
C TRP A 24 -26.04 0.21 -3.23
N SER A 25 -26.37 1.46 -2.96
CA SER A 25 -27.40 1.84 -1.98
C SER A 25 -28.81 1.58 -2.55
N ALA A 26 -29.83 1.64 -1.69
CA ALA A 26 -31.22 1.56 -2.13
C ALA A 26 -31.64 2.76 -3.01
N SER A 27 -30.94 3.89 -2.91
CA SER A 27 -31.13 5.07 -3.77
C SER A 27 -30.41 4.97 -5.11
N GLY A 28 -29.59 3.94 -5.32
CA GLY A 28 -28.81 3.76 -6.55
C GLY A 28 -27.45 4.47 -6.53
N ASP A 29 -26.97 4.91 -5.37
CA ASP A 29 -25.64 5.49 -5.21
C ASP A 29 -24.60 4.39 -5.02
N LEU A 30 -23.37 4.61 -5.53
CA LEU A 30 -22.27 3.69 -5.32
C LEU A 30 -21.51 4.07 -4.04
N GLU A 31 -21.70 3.27 -2.98
CA GLU A 31 -21.06 3.45 -1.68
C GLU A 31 -19.71 2.71 -1.60
N PHE A 32 -18.65 3.43 -1.24
CA PHE A 32 -17.34 2.84 -0.98
C PHE A 32 -17.34 2.07 0.36
N VAL A 33 -16.86 0.84 0.34
CA VAL A 33 -16.79 -0.05 1.52
C VAL A 33 -15.35 -0.23 1.99
N GLY A 34 -14.38 -0.29 1.07
CA GLY A 34 -12.99 -0.50 1.41
C GLY A 34 -12.16 -0.91 0.20
N ARG A 35 -10.99 -1.50 0.44
CA ARG A 35 -10.13 -2.06 -0.59
C ARG A 35 -9.97 -3.56 -0.43
N ASN A 36 -9.84 -4.27 -1.55
CA ASN A 36 -9.58 -5.71 -1.61
C ASN A 36 -8.07 -6.02 -1.77
N ASP A 37 -7.22 -5.03 -1.55
CA ASP A 37 -5.76 -5.14 -1.61
C ASP A 37 -5.14 -4.36 -0.45
N ASP A 38 -3.81 -4.45 -0.33
CA ASP A 38 -3.02 -3.88 0.77
C ASP A 38 -2.73 -2.39 0.61
N GLN A 39 -3.36 -1.75 -0.37
CA GLN A 39 -3.23 -0.32 -0.56
C GLN A 39 -4.07 0.45 0.45
N VAL A 40 -3.53 1.58 0.91
CA VAL A 40 -4.19 2.42 1.90
C VAL A 40 -4.22 3.88 1.47
N GLN A 41 -5.18 4.62 2.03
CA GLN A 41 -5.22 6.08 1.93
C GLN A 41 -4.75 6.68 3.25
N VAL A 42 -3.60 7.34 3.23
CA VAL A 42 -3.06 8.02 4.41
C VAL A 42 -3.03 9.51 4.12
N ARG A 43 -3.84 10.28 4.87
CA ARG A 43 -3.90 11.76 4.76
C ARG A 43 -4.15 12.24 3.32
N GLY A 44 -5.00 11.52 2.57
CA GLY A 44 -5.31 11.82 1.16
C GLY A 44 -4.31 11.28 0.14
N TYR A 45 -3.20 10.68 0.56
CA TYR A 45 -2.24 10.03 -0.32
C TYR A 45 -2.54 8.55 -0.50
N ARG A 46 -2.42 8.10 -1.74
CA ARG A 46 -2.50 6.68 -2.11
C ARG A 46 -1.14 6.04 -1.86
N VAL A 47 -1.08 5.12 -0.90
CA VAL A 47 0.17 4.45 -0.49
C VAL A 47 0.07 2.96 -0.80
N GLU A 48 1.02 2.43 -1.54
CA GLU A 48 1.20 0.99 -1.76
C GLU A 48 2.11 0.46 -0.64
N LEU A 49 1.55 -0.23 0.37
CA LEU A 49 2.33 -0.65 1.55
C LEU A 49 3.51 -1.56 1.18
N GLY A 50 3.32 -2.44 0.19
CA GLY A 50 4.38 -3.31 -0.32
C GLY A 50 5.60 -2.57 -0.89
N GLU A 51 5.45 -1.32 -1.34
CA GLU A 51 6.57 -0.49 -1.78
C GLU A 51 7.46 -0.07 -0.60
N VAL A 52 6.83 0.30 0.52
CA VAL A 52 7.51 0.65 1.76
C VAL A 52 8.20 -0.58 2.36
N GLU A 53 7.52 -1.72 2.36
CA GLU A 53 8.08 -3.01 2.81
C GLU A 53 9.28 -3.43 1.96
N ALA A 54 9.17 -3.34 0.64
CA ALA A 54 10.28 -3.66 -0.26
C ALA A 54 11.48 -2.72 -0.06
N ALA A 55 11.26 -1.45 0.28
CA ALA A 55 12.33 -0.52 0.62
C ALA A 55 13.00 -0.87 1.96
N LEU A 56 12.22 -1.23 2.98
CA LEU A 56 12.77 -1.71 4.26
C LEU A 56 13.64 -2.96 4.09
N LEU A 57 13.22 -3.90 3.25
CA LEU A 57 13.96 -5.14 2.97
C LEU A 57 15.26 -4.91 2.18
N ARG A 58 15.49 -3.72 1.60
CA ARG A 58 16.78 -3.37 0.96
C ARG A 58 17.83 -2.92 1.98
N VAL A 59 17.45 -2.59 3.20
CA VAL A 59 18.39 -2.18 4.24
C VAL A 59 19.16 -3.39 4.77
N PRO A 60 20.51 -3.41 4.68
CA PRO A 60 21.30 -4.48 5.24
C PRO A 60 21.03 -4.67 6.74
N GLY A 61 20.77 -5.91 7.14
CA GLY A 61 20.42 -6.26 8.52
C GLY A 61 18.91 -6.46 8.76
N VAL A 62 18.03 -5.96 7.87
CA VAL A 62 16.60 -6.27 7.92
C VAL A 62 16.33 -7.59 7.20
N SER A 63 15.75 -8.55 7.91
CA SER A 63 15.39 -9.88 7.40
C SER A 63 13.92 -10.01 7.02
N GLN A 64 13.04 -9.26 7.70
CA GLN A 64 11.60 -9.22 7.45
C GLN A 64 11.08 -7.81 7.74
N ALA A 65 10.05 -7.39 7.00
CA ALA A 65 9.36 -6.13 7.24
C ALA A 65 7.89 -6.23 6.82
N VAL A 66 7.00 -5.66 7.64
CA VAL A 66 5.57 -5.49 7.34
C VAL A 66 5.16 -4.08 7.74
N VAL A 67 4.35 -3.42 6.92
CA VAL A 67 3.84 -2.08 7.22
C VAL A 67 2.34 -2.15 7.43
N SER A 68 1.88 -1.61 8.55
CA SER A 68 0.46 -1.54 8.89
C SER A 68 -0.26 -0.41 8.14
N ARG A 69 -1.60 -0.44 8.14
CA ARG A 69 -2.43 0.56 7.48
C ARG A 69 -2.25 1.98 8.03
N ASP A 70 -1.82 2.11 9.28
CA ASP A 70 -1.50 3.39 9.94
C ASP A 70 -0.07 3.88 9.69
N LEU A 71 0.67 3.24 8.77
CA LEU A 71 2.09 3.50 8.50
C LEU A 71 2.99 3.35 9.75
N VAL A 72 2.81 2.24 10.45
CA VAL A 72 3.81 1.72 11.41
C VAL A 72 4.55 0.55 10.75
N ALA A 73 5.87 0.62 10.75
CA ALA A 73 6.74 -0.43 10.23
C ALA A 73 7.15 -1.39 11.35
N TYR A 74 6.88 -2.67 11.17
CA TYR A 74 7.37 -3.77 12.00
C TYR A 74 8.48 -4.46 11.23
N TYR A 75 9.61 -4.71 11.87
CA TYR A 75 10.77 -5.31 11.20
C TYR A 75 11.49 -6.31 12.10
N VAL A 76 12.20 -7.26 11.50
CA VAL A 76 13.11 -8.17 12.22
C VAL A 76 14.50 -7.98 11.65
N GLY A 77 15.48 -7.67 12.49
CA GLY A 77 16.85 -7.46 12.04
C GLY A 77 17.85 -7.14 13.14
N ASP A 78 19.13 -7.33 12.83
CA ASP A 78 20.25 -7.07 13.75
C ASP A 78 21.07 -5.88 13.29
N GLY A 79 21.47 -5.02 14.24
CA GLY A 79 22.35 -3.87 13.97
C GLY A 79 21.70 -2.72 13.20
N VAL A 80 20.36 -2.70 13.10
CA VAL A 80 19.61 -1.63 12.43
C VAL A 80 18.66 -0.97 13.43
N ASP A 81 18.69 0.37 13.49
CA ASP A 81 17.82 1.15 14.35
C ASP A 81 16.75 1.92 13.55
N ALA A 82 15.74 2.41 14.27
CA ALA A 82 14.62 3.14 13.69
C ALA A 82 15.04 4.44 12.97
N ALA A 83 16.17 5.04 13.36
CA ALA A 83 16.65 6.28 12.73
C ALA A 83 17.23 5.98 11.34
N GLY A 84 18.12 4.98 11.25
CA GLY A 84 18.70 4.54 9.98
C GLY A 84 17.67 4.03 8.99
N LEU A 85 16.65 3.28 9.46
CA LEU A 85 15.54 2.86 8.60
C LEU A 85 14.76 4.05 8.04
N ARG A 86 14.45 5.04 8.89
CA ARG A 86 13.74 6.25 8.46
C ARG A 86 14.52 7.03 7.42
N ASP A 87 15.82 7.23 7.65
CA ASP A 87 16.68 7.98 6.74
C ASP A 87 16.82 7.30 5.39
N HIS A 88 16.95 5.96 5.37
CA HIS A 88 16.96 5.18 4.14
C HIS A 88 15.64 5.34 3.36
N LEU A 89 14.49 5.19 4.03
CA LEU A 89 13.19 5.36 3.38
C LEU A 89 12.96 6.78 2.87
N ALA A 90 13.39 7.80 3.62
CA ALA A 90 13.24 9.20 3.23
C ALA A 90 14.12 9.58 2.01
N ALA A 91 15.19 8.84 1.75
CA ALA A 91 16.03 9.04 0.57
C ALA A 91 15.43 8.44 -0.71
N GLU A 92 14.59 7.40 -0.59
CA GLU A 92 14.02 6.67 -1.74
C GLU A 92 12.54 6.96 -2.00
N LEU A 93 11.77 7.27 -0.95
CA LEU A 93 10.31 7.37 -1.01
C LEU A 93 9.83 8.82 -0.76
N PRO A 94 8.67 9.19 -1.34
CA PRO A 94 7.97 10.40 -0.93
C PRO A 94 7.71 10.42 0.58
N GLY A 95 7.86 11.59 1.22
CA GLY A 95 7.77 11.73 2.68
C GLY A 95 6.45 11.23 3.30
N TYR A 96 5.34 11.23 2.55
CA TYR A 96 4.05 10.71 3.03
C TYR A 96 3.98 9.18 3.12
N MET A 97 4.95 8.46 2.54
CA MET A 97 5.07 7.00 2.61
C MET A 97 6.00 6.54 3.74
N VAL A 98 6.75 7.47 4.34
CA VAL A 98 7.70 7.16 5.41
C VAL A 98 6.94 6.86 6.71
N PRO A 99 7.10 5.67 7.32
CA PRO A 99 6.44 5.29 8.57
C PRO A 99 6.70 6.27 9.72
N ALA A 100 5.66 6.57 10.49
CA ALA A 100 5.78 7.43 11.66
C ALA A 100 6.50 6.73 12.82
N ALA A 101 6.37 5.40 12.91
CA ALA A 101 6.96 4.57 13.94
C ALA A 101 7.57 3.28 13.34
N PHE A 102 8.60 2.78 14.03
CA PHE A 102 9.33 1.56 13.70
C PHE A 102 9.42 0.69 14.95
N VAL A 103 9.10 -0.59 14.83
CA VAL A 103 9.03 -1.55 15.93
C VAL A 103 9.79 -2.81 15.52
N ALA A 104 10.70 -3.27 16.39
CA ALA A 104 11.46 -4.51 16.22
C ALA A 104 10.76 -5.71 16.87
#